data_AF-A0A844MJ77-F1
#
_entry.id   AF-A0A844MJ77-F1
#
_cell.length_a   1.000
_cell.length_b   1.000
_cell.length_c   1.000
_cell.angle_alpha   90.00
_cell.angle_beta   90.00
_cell.angle_gamma   90.00
#
_symmetry.space_group_name_H-M   'P 1'
#
loop_
_entity.id
_entity.type
_entity.pdbx_description
1 polymer ?
#
loop_
_entity_poly.entity_id
_entity_poly.type
_entity_poly.pdbx_seq_one_letter_code
_entity_poly.pdbx_strand_id
1 'polypeptide(L)'
;MKLKPQITIDSHFSDIDDPRIDRKKLHNRKDNAPQNLAIVRHIALNLLNQEKTVKAGVQRKRNLAGWDNKYLEKVLAGIERY
;
A
#
# COMPACT_ATOMS: atom_id res chain seq x y z
N MET A 1 26.25 -6.76 -36.40
CA MET A 1 26.32 -6.82 -34.92
C MET A 1 25.27 -5.86 -34.36
N LYS A 2 24.41 -6.30 -33.42
CA LYS A 2 23.45 -5.39 -32.79
C LYS A 2 24.22 -4.37 -31.94
N LEU A 3 24.06 -3.09 -32.25
CA LEU A 3 24.68 -2.00 -31.48
C LEU A 3 24.11 -2.02 -30.06
N LYS A 4 24.98 -1.95 -29.05
CA LYS A 4 24.53 -1.79 -27.66
C LYS A 4 23.89 -0.40 -27.54
N PRO A 5 22.73 -0.28 -26.86
CA PRO A 5 22.13 1.02 -26.63
C PRO A 5 23.13 1.91 -25.88
N GLN A 6 23.35 3.12 -26.41
CA GLN A 6 24.36 4.07 -25.93
C GLN A 6 24.09 4.52 -24.48
N ILE A 7 22.82 4.56 -24.07
CA ILE A 7 22.37 4.97 -22.75
C ILE A 7 21.24 4.02 -22.35
N THR A 8 21.43 3.25 -21.29
CA THR A 8 20.32 2.57 -20.59
C THR A 8 19.62 3.58 -19.68
N ILE A 9 18.36 3.34 -19.37
CA ILE A 9 17.61 4.15 -18.40
C ILE A 9 18.42 4.29 -17.11
N ASP A 10 19.04 3.21 -16.63
CA ASP A 10 19.92 3.23 -15.46
C ASP A 10 21.05 4.25 -15.59
N SER A 11 21.75 4.30 -16.73
CA SER A 11 22.84 5.27 -16.97
C SER A 11 22.37 6.72 -17.07
N HIS A 12 21.15 6.97 -17.56
CA HIS A 12 20.59 8.32 -17.64
C HIS A 12 20.24 8.89 -16.26
N PHE A 13 19.81 8.02 -15.34
CA PHE A 13 19.37 8.39 -14.01
C PHE A 13 20.43 8.15 -12.92
N SER A 14 21.62 7.66 -13.27
CA SER A 14 22.71 7.36 -12.31
C SER A 14 23.23 8.58 -11.56
N ASP A 15 23.17 9.77 -12.19
CA ASP A 15 23.66 11.02 -11.61
C ASP A 15 22.60 11.76 -10.78
N ILE A 16 21.36 11.24 -10.73
CA ILE A 16 20.29 11.83 -9.93
C ILE A 16 20.35 11.24 -8.52
N ASP A 17 20.62 12.10 -7.53
CA ASP A 17 20.42 11.78 -6.12
C ASP A 17 18.91 11.71 -5.82
N ASP A 18 18.31 10.52 -5.93
CA ASP A 18 16.94 10.28 -5.50
C ASP A 18 16.92 9.78 -4.05
N PRO A 19 16.51 10.62 -3.07
CA PRO A 19 16.42 10.22 -1.67
C PRO A 19 15.40 9.09 -1.43
N ARG A 20 14.60 8.71 -2.44
CA ARG A 20 13.71 7.55 -2.41
C ARG A 20 14.42 6.23 -2.70
N ILE A 21 15.53 6.22 -3.45
CA ILE A 21 16.31 5.01 -3.76
C ILE A 21 16.98 4.46 -2.49
N ASP A 22 17.35 5.34 -1.56
CA ASP A 22 17.94 4.99 -0.25
C ASP A 22 16.92 4.73 0.88
N ARG A 23 15.63 4.53 0.57
CA ARG A 23 14.61 4.25 1.59
C ARG A 23 14.86 2.93 2.32
N LYS A 24 15.65 2.99 3.40
CA LYS A 24 15.84 1.87 4.35
C LYS A 24 14.53 1.58 5.09
N LYS A 25 14.41 0.34 5.59
CA LYS A 25 13.29 -0.22 6.37
C LYS A 25 12.81 0.64 7.57
N LEU A 26 13.62 1.62 7.99
CA LEU A 26 13.35 2.57 9.07
C LEU A 26 12.48 3.78 8.66
N HIS A 27 12.15 3.97 7.38
CA HIS A 27 11.32 5.11 6.94
C HIS A 27 9.95 5.17 7.63
N ASN A 28 9.35 4.00 7.93
CA ASN A 28 8.10 3.92 8.69
C ASN A 28 8.25 4.29 10.18
N ARG A 29 9.48 4.55 10.63
CA ARG A 29 9.87 4.89 12.01
C ARG A 29 10.38 6.33 12.16
N LYS A 30 10.39 7.11 11.07
CA LYS A 30 10.92 8.48 11.06
C LYS A 30 9.77 9.49 11.09
N ASP A 31 9.97 10.59 11.80
CA ASP A 31 9.06 11.73 11.88
C ASP A 31 7.63 11.30 12.27
N ASN A 32 6.62 11.80 11.54
CA ASN A 32 5.20 11.49 11.75
C ASN A 32 4.75 10.17 11.08
N ALA A 33 5.66 9.43 10.42
CA ALA A 33 5.31 8.21 9.71
C ALA A 33 4.70 7.12 10.63
N PRO A 34 5.19 6.88 11.87
CA PRO A 34 4.57 5.93 12.79
C PRO A 34 3.12 6.26 13.14
N GLN A 35 2.85 7.53 13.47
CA GLN A 35 1.54 8.03 13.87
C GLN A 35 0.57 7.96 12.69
N ASN A 36 0.99 8.43 11.51
CA ASN A 36 0.20 8.35 10.29
C ASN A 36 -0.16 6.91 9.95
N LEU A 37 0.81 5.99 10.05
CA LEU A 37 0.58 4.58 9.79
C LEU A 37 -0.33 3.92 10.84
N ALA A 38 -0.25 4.35 12.10
CA ALA A 38 -1.17 3.90 13.15
C ALA A 38 -2.61 4.35 12.84
N ILE A 39 -2.81 5.61 12.46
CA ILE A 39 -4.13 6.15 12.07
C ILE A 39 -4.70 5.37 10.88
N VAL A 40 -3.90 5.13 9.83
CA VAL A 40 -4.32 4.35 8.65
C VAL A 40 -4.74 2.93 9.05
N ARG A 41 -4.00 2.27 9.95
CA ARG A 41 -4.35 0.93 10.46
C ARG A 41 -5.67 0.94 11.23
N HIS A 42 -5.90 1.96 12.06
CA HIS A 42 -7.17 2.11 12.78
C HIS A 42 -8.35 2.29 11.83
N ILE A 43 -8.22 3.14 10.80
CA ILE A 43 -9.24 3.33 9.77
C ILE A 43 -9.54 2.00 9.07
N ALA A 44 -8.50 1.30 8.60
CA ALA A 44 -8.67 0.01 7.92
C ALA A 44 -9.36 -1.04 8.82
N LEU A 45 -8.97 -1.11 10.10
CA LEU A 45 -9.59 -2.03 11.05
C LEU A 45 -11.07 -1.70 11.29
N ASN A 46 -11.41 -0.42 11.38
CA ASN A 46 -12.80 0.03 11.52
C ASN A 46 -13.64 -0.35 10.29
N LEU A 47 -13.11 -0.13 9.08
CA LEU A 47 -13.78 -0.52 7.84
C LEU A 47 -14.02 -2.04 7.78
N LEU A 48 -13.02 -2.86 8.11
CA LEU A 48 -13.15 -4.32 8.13
C LEU A 48 -14.15 -4.83 9.18
N ASN A 49 -14.26 -4.13 10.32
CA ASN A 49 -15.26 -4.45 11.36
C ASN A 49 -16.69 -4.07 10.93
N GLN A 50 -16.83 -3.00 10.15
CA GLN A 50 -18.12 -2.53 9.63
C GLN A 50 -18.61 -3.35 8.42
N GLU A 51 -17.71 -3.97 7.66
CA GLU A 51 -18.05 -4.88 6.57
C GLU A 51 -18.73 -6.14 7.14
N LYS A 52 -20.02 -6.37 6.83
CA LYS A 52 -20.79 -7.49 7.41
C LYS A 52 -21.16 -8.57 6.40
N THR A 53 -20.82 -8.42 5.13
CA THR A 53 -21.24 -9.38 4.09
C THR A 53 -20.48 -10.69 4.18
N VAL A 54 -19.21 -10.64 4.62
CA VAL A 54 -18.43 -11.86 4.92
C VAL A 54 -18.45 -12.11 6.43
N LYS A 55 -19.07 -13.22 6.84
CA LYS A 55 -19.04 -13.71 8.23
C LYS A 55 -17.69 -14.38 8.52
N ALA A 56 -16.67 -13.56 8.79
CA ALA A 56 -15.34 -14.02 9.16
C ALA A 56 -14.64 -13.05 10.12
N GLY A 57 -13.61 -13.54 10.81
CA GLY A 57 -12.74 -12.70 11.62
C GLY A 57 -11.92 -11.71 10.79
N VAL A 58 -11.43 -10.65 11.44
CA VAL A 58 -10.70 -9.53 10.82
C VAL A 58 -9.52 -10.00 9.96
N GLN A 59 -8.78 -11.01 10.44
CA GLN A 59 -7.63 -11.56 9.71
C GLN A 59 -8.01 -12.14 8.34
N ARG A 60 -9.13 -12.88 8.27
CA ARG A 60 -9.61 -13.48 7.02
C ARG A 60 -10.15 -12.42 6.07
N LYS A 61 -10.89 -11.43 6.59
CA LYS A 61 -11.37 -10.29 5.80
C LYS A 61 -10.22 -9.48 5.22
N ARG A 62 -9.17 -9.22 6.00
CA ARG A 62 -7.95 -8.54 5.54
C ARG A 62 -7.25 -9.31 4.42
N ASN A 63 -7.13 -10.64 4.55
CA ASN A 63 -6.54 -11.46 3.48
C ASN A 63 -7.42 -11.46 2.23
N LEU A 64 -8.74 -11.55 2.38
CA LEU A 64 -9.67 -11.48 1.25
C LEU A 64 -9.56 -10.15 0.51
N ALA A 65 -9.49 -9.03 1.24
CA ALA A 65 -9.25 -7.70 0.66
C ALA A 65 -7.87 -7.57 0.01
N GLY A 66 -6.91 -8.44 0.36
CA GLY A 66 -5.61 -8.52 -0.33
C GLY A 66 -5.61 -9.39 -1.59
N TRP A 67 -6.65 -10.21 -1.81
CA TRP A 67 -6.72 -11.19 -2.92
C TRP A 67 -7.84 -10.90 -3.92
N ASP A 68 -8.91 -10.23 -3.48
CA ASP A 68 -10.07 -9.90 -4.30
C ASP A 68 -10.31 -8.39 -4.32
N ASN A 69 -10.05 -7.78 -5.48
CA ASN A 69 -10.21 -6.35 -5.69
C ASN A 69 -11.67 -5.89 -5.53
N LYS A 70 -12.66 -6.72 -5.87
CA LYS A 70 -14.09 -6.35 -5.68
C LYS A 70 -14.43 -6.25 -4.21
N TYR A 71 -13.91 -7.19 -3.41
CA TYR A 71 -14.08 -7.14 -1.96
C TYR A 71 -13.29 -5.98 -1.34
N LEU A 72 -12.09 -5.69 -1.84
CA LEU A 72 -11.32 -4.52 -1.43
C LEU A 72 -12.08 -3.21 -1.71
N GLU A 73 -12.58 -3.02 -2.92
CA GLU A 73 -13.39 -1.87 -3.32
C GLU A 73 -14.60 -1.72 -2.40
N LYS A 74 -15.27 -2.82 -2.07
CA LYS A 74 -16.39 -2.81 -1.12
C LYS A 74 -15.99 -2.36 0.29
N VAL A 75 -14.86 -2.83 0.80
CA VAL A 75 -14.33 -2.42 2.12
C VAL A 75 -13.96 -0.93 2.09
N LEU A 76 -13.33 -0.46 1.02
CA LEU A 76 -12.88 0.92 0.84
C LEU A 76 -14.01 1.90 0.54
N ALA A 77 -15.07 1.46 -0.15
CA ALA A 77 -16.28 2.23 -0.41
C ALA A 77 -16.99 2.65 0.88
N GLY A 78 -16.62 2.07 2.03
CA GLY A 78 -16.94 2.63 3.33
C GLY A 78 -18.44 2.72 3.54
N ILE A 79 -19.14 1.60 3.31
CA ILE A 79 -20.59 1.44 3.46
C ILE A 79 -21.35 2.22 2.37
N GLU A 80 -22.01 1.50 1.46
CA GLU A 80 -23.21 2.03 0.80
C GLU A 80 -24.21 2.37 1.90
N ARG A 81 -24.27 3.64 2.29
CA ARG A 81 -25.43 4.16 3.01
C ARG A 81 -26.53 4.27 1.96
N TYR A 82 -27.64 3.58 2.27
CA TYR A 82 -28.95 3.58 1.61
C TYR A 82 -29.16 4.61 0.50
#